data_AF-A0A1I6LJT3-F1
#
_entry.id   AF-A0A1I6LJT3-F1
#
_cell.length_a   1.000
_cell.length_b   1.000
_cell.length_c   1.000
_cell.angle_alpha   90.00
_cell.angle_beta   90.00
_cell.angle_gamma   90.00
#
_symmetry.space_group_name_H-M   'P 1'
#
loop_
_entity.id
_entity.type
_entity.pdbx_description
1 polymer ?
#
loop_
_entity_poly.entity_id
_entity_poly.type
_entity_poly.pdbx_seq_one_letter_code
_entity_poly.pdbx_strand_id
1 'polypeptide(L)'
;MVKQGSYALLLAMCFMSVACAANGPATMSGNKSGPVVTKSCGSSEVTLQCSADSVDCTKTTLTLKTKDGKSVALDKPKGMSSYTGVGLACSMAKDNTPYFVVQYGELPIGCEFCEWFHLYTEDGKLLTHSDPVILTDASLPEAHQQYPNNKEYRALSKKLGLGRPKMQFIP
;
A
#
# COMPACT_ATOMS: atom_id res chain seq x y z
N MET A 1 -75.76 39.36 -35.19
CA MET A 1 -75.16 40.43 -36.03
C MET A 1 -73.65 40.35 -35.85
N VAL A 2 -72.95 39.60 -36.71
CA VAL A 2 -72.14 40.10 -37.86
C VAL A 2 -71.10 41.12 -37.37
N LYS A 3 -69.79 40.87 -37.34
CA LYS A 3 -68.86 40.80 -38.50
C LYS A 3 -67.47 40.33 -37.98
N GLN A 4 -66.96 39.16 -38.36
CA GLN A 4 -65.91 38.96 -39.37
C GLN A 4 -64.95 40.13 -39.63
N GLY A 5 -63.66 39.90 -39.36
CA GLY A 5 -62.52 40.63 -39.88
C GLY A 5 -61.35 39.64 -40.04
N SER A 6 -61.18 39.13 -41.27
CA SER A 6 -60.00 38.38 -41.72
C SER A 6 -58.81 39.32 -41.87
N TYR A 7 -57.58 38.86 -41.63
CA TYR A 7 -56.49 38.78 -42.61
C TYR A 7 -55.33 37.99 -41.98
N ALA A 8 -55.01 36.87 -42.61
CA ALA A 8 -53.76 36.14 -42.41
C ALA A 8 -52.61 36.90 -43.11
N LEU A 9 -51.37 36.78 -42.63
CA LEU A 9 -50.30 36.00 -43.28
C LEU A 9 -48.90 36.30 -42.66
N LEU A 10 -48.13 35.22 -42.47
CA LEU A 10 -46.66 35.10 -42.38
C LEU A 10 -45.90 35.77 -41.20
N LEU A 11 -44.74 35.29 -40.73
CA LEU A 11 -44.04 33.99 -40.63
C LEU A 11 -42.67 34.37 -40.04
N ALA A 12 -42.23 33.77 -38.93
CA ALA A 12 -40.82 33.64 -38.48
C ALA A 12 -40.83 33.06 -37.06
N MET A 13 -40.87 31.74 -36.87
CA MET A 13 -39.69 30.88 -36.75
C MET A 13 -38.55 31.48 -35.90
N CYS A 14 -38.55 31.12 -34.61
CA CYS A 14 -37.32 30.86 -33.87
C CYS A 14 -37.50 29.53 -33.13
N PHE A 15 -37.08 28.45 -33.79
CA PHE A 15 -36.84 27.17 -33.13
C PHE A 15 -35.63 27.38 -32.21
N MET A 16 -35.86 27.47 -30.90
CA MET A 16 -34.78 27.27 -29.93
C MET A 16 -34.47 25.78 -29.89
N SER A 17 -33.41 25.40 -30.60
CA SER A 17 -32.77 24.09 -30.49
C SER A 17 -32.25 23.93 -29.06
N VAL A 18 -33.01 23.23 -28.22
CA VAL A 18 -32.48 22.67 -26.98
C VAL A 18 -31.56 21.52 -27.38
N ALA A 19 -30.26 21.82 -27.45
CA ALA A 19 -29.25 20.78 -27.50
C ALA A 19 -29.30 20.04 -26.14
N CYS A 20 -29.96 18.88 -26.10
CA CYS A 20 -29.66 17.87 -25.11
C CYS A 20 -28.20 17.47 -25.33
N ALA A 21 -27.29 18.08 -24.57
CA ALA A 21 -25.99 17.51 -24.33
C ALA A 21 -26.25 16.16 -23.65
N ALA A 22 -26.20 15.09 -24.44
CA ALA A 22 -26.05 13.75 -23.93
C ALA A 22 -24.68 13.72 -23.23
N ASN A 23 -24.69 14.05 -21.94
CA ASN A 23 -23.64 13.63 -21.03
C ASN A 23 -23.71 12.11 -21.00
N GLY A 24 -23.07 11.47 -21.98
CA GLY A 24 -22.67 10.08 -21.83
C GLY A 24 -21.95 9.97 -20.49
N PRO A 25 -22.13 8.88 -19.73
CA PRO A 25 -21.34 8.69 -18.53
C PRO A 25 -19.88 8.77 -18.97
N ALA A 26 -19.21 9.83 -18.51
CA ALA A 26 -17.76 9.86 -18.55
C ALA A 26 -17.35 8.60 -17.79
N THR A 27 -16.90 7.59 -18.53
CA THR A 27 -16.17 6.47 -17.97
C THR A 27 -14.91 7.12 -17.40
N MET A 28 -15.01 7.56 -16.15
CA MET A 28 -13.88 7.72 -15.28
C MET A 28 -13.25 6.32 -15.26
N SER A 29 -12.31 6.10 -16.18
CA SER A 29 -11.30 5.06 -16.03
C SER A 29 -10.43 5.54 -14.86
N GLY A 30 -11.01 5.48 -13.67
CA GLY A 30 -10.30 5.62 -12.43
C GLY A 30 -9.36 4.45 -12.42
N ASN A 31 -8.09 4.73 -12.67
CA ASN A 31 -7.02 3.80 -12.40
C ASN A 31 -7.25 3.35 -10.96
N LYS A 32 -7.81 2.16 -10.75
CA LYS A 32 -8.11 1.65 -9.41
C LYS A 32 -6.78 1.32 -8.77
N SER A 33 -6.06 2.32 -8.28
CA SER A 33 -4.93 2.07 -7.41
C SER A 33 -5.49 1.43 -6.15
N GLY A 34 -5.01 0.25 -5.79
CA GLY A 34 -5.28 -0.33 -4.48
C GLY A 34 -4.74 0.57 -3.37
N PRO A 35 -5.07 0.29 -2.10
CA PRO A 35 -4.56 1.06 -0.98
C PRO A 35 -3.03 1.23 -0.97
N VAL A 36 -2.57 2.39 -0.49
CA VAL A 36 -1.15 2.77 -0.51
C VAL A 36 -0.74 3.34 0.84
N VAL A 37 0.44 2.93 1.32
CA VAL A 37 1.16 3.57 2.42
C VAL A 37 2.51 4.03 1.90
N THR A 38 2.82 5.31 2.10
CA THR A 38 4.11 5.88 1.71
C THR A 38 4.81 6.44 2.95
N LYS A 39 6.09 6.10 3.10
CA LYS A 39 6.90 6.54 4.23
C LYS A 39 8.25 7.06 3.76
N SER A 40 8.58 8.30 4.12
CA SER A 40 9.92 8.85 3.96
C SER A 40 10.81 8.44 5.15
N CYS A 41 12.09 8.17 4.88
CA CYS A 41 13.11 7.88 5.88
C CYS A 41 14.47 8.38 5.37
N GLY A 42 15.02 9.38 6.05
CA GLY A 42 16.16 10.12 5.52
C GLY A 42 15.78 10.88 4.24
N SER A 43 16.55 10.66 3.18
CA SER A 43 16.39 11.21 1.82
C SER A 43 15.65 10.28 0.85
N SER A 44 15.27 9.09 1.30
CA SER A 44 14.52 8.11 0.51
C SER A 44 13.07 7.97 0.97
N GLU A 45 12.25 7.35 0.12
CA GLU A 45 10.85 7.07 0.40
C GLU A 45 10.48 5.67 -0.07
N VAL A 46 9.77 4.92 0.77
CA VAL A 46 9.21 3.61 0.39
C VAL A 46 7.70 3.72 0.29
N THR A 47 7.15 3.13 -0.76
CA THR A 47 5.73 2.96 -0.98
C THR A 47 5.40 1.47 -0.90
N LEU A 48 4.51 1.12 0.03
CA LEU A 48 3.82 -0.16 0.11
C LEU A 48 2.46 -0.01 -0.58
N GLN A 49 2.26 -0.74 -1.66
CA GLN A 49 1.06 -0.63 -2.48
C GLN A 49 0.37 -1.97 -2.64
N CYS A 50 -0.93 -1.95 -2.44
CA CYS A 50 -1.83 -3.03 -2.76
C CYS A 50 -2.00 -3.18 -4.27
N SER A 51 -1.95 -4.40 -4.79
CA SER A 51 -2.29 -4.64 -6.20
C SER A 51 -3.77 -4.35 -6.46
N ALA A 52 -4.06 -3.65 -7.56
CA ALA A 52 -5.41 -3.21 -7.94
C ALA A 52 -6.42 -4.37 -8.09
N ASP A 53 -5.93 -5.55 -8.45
CA ASP A 53 -6.65 -6.80 -8.66
C ASP A 53 -6.71 -7.67 -7.40
N SER A 54 -6.09 -7.25 -6.30
CA SER A 54 -6.04 -8.02 -5.06
C SER A 54 -7.27 -7.77 -4.20
N VAL A 55 -8.14 -8.77 -4.10
CA VAL A 55 -9.16 -8.85 -3.05
C VAL A 55 -8.44 -8.97 -1.70
N ASP A 56 -8.87 -8.19 -0.71
CA ASP A 56 -8.31 -8.10 0.66
C ASP A 56 -6.80 -7.84 0.74
N CYS A 57 -6.23 -7.23 -0.29
CA CYS A 57 -4.84 -6.83 -0.33
C CYS A 57 -3.77 -7.90 -0.12
N THR A 58 -4.11 -9.17 -0.36
CA THR A 58 -3.18 -10.31 -0.29
C THR A 58 -1.94 -10.19 -1.19
N LYS A 59 -1.96 -9.33 -2.22
CA LYS A 59 -0.80 -9.02 -3.06
C LYS A 59 -0.37 -7.56 -2.89
N THR A 60 0.89 -7.36 -2.52
CA THR A 60 1.49 -6.04 -2.31
C THR A 60 2.86 -5.92 -2.94
N THR A 61 3.21 -4.73 -3.39
CA THR A 61 4.55 -4.36 -3.85
C THR A 61 5.18 -3.32 -2.92
N LEU A 62 6.50 -3.37 -2.82
CA LEU A 62 7.30 -2.35 -2.14
C LEU A 62 8.20 -1.68 -3.18
N THR A 63 8.08 -0.36 -3.30
CA THR A 63 8.88 0.44 -4.22
C THR A 63 9.60 1.52 -3.43
N LEU A 64 10.93 1.55 -3.56
CA LEU A 64 11.79 2.60 -3.04
C LEU A 64 11.97 3.66 -4.12
N LYS A 65 11.77 4.91 -3.73
CA LYS A 65 12.27 6.09 -4.43
C LYS A 65 13.52 6.58 -3.72
N THR A 66 14.66 6.47 -4.39
CA THR A 66 15.96 6.92 -3.87
C THR A 66 16.11 8.44 -4.02
N LYS A 67 17.11 9.01 -3.34
CA LYS A 67 17.39 10.46 -3.34
C LYS A 67 17.58 11.10 -4.72
N ASP A 68 18.05 10.34 -5.69
CA ASP A 68 18.27 10.73 -7.10
C ASP A 68 16.98 10.61 -7.94
N GLY A 69 15.86 10.24 -7.32
CA GLY A 69 14.56 10.11 -7.96
C GLY A 69 14.34 8.77 -8.68
N LYS A 70 15.30 7.85 -8.65
CA LYS A 70 15.14 6.51 -9.22
C LYS A 70 14.13 5.71 -8.40
N SER A 71 13.27 4.97 -9.08
CA SER A 71 12.33 4.03 -8.45
C SER A 71 12.80 2.60 -8.65
N VAL A 72 12.90 1.82 -7.57
CA VAL A 72 13.33 0.41 -7.59
C VAL A 72 12.39 -0.42 -6.72
N ALA A 73 12.11 -1.65 -7.15
CA ALA A 73 11.41 -2.61 -6.29
C ALA A 73 12.34 -3.05 -5.15
N LEU A 74 11.80 -3.17 -3.94
CA LEU A 74 12.55 -3.75 -2.82
C LEU A 74 12.48 -5.27 -2.86
N ASP A 75 13.61 -5.90 -2.53
CA ASP A 75 13.67 -7.35 -2.41
C ASP A 75 12.80 -7.85 -1.26
N LYS A 76 12.07 -8.92 -1.53
CA LYS A 76 11.34 -9.64 -0.49
C LYS A 76 12.28 -10.63 0.20
N PRO A 77 12.23 -10.78 1.54
CA PRO A 77 13.07 -11.75 2.22
C PRO A 77 12.83 -13.17 1.70
N LYS A 78 13.90 -13.97 1.62
CA LYS A 78 13.83 -15.36 1.16
C LYS A 78 12.84 -16.15 2.02
N GLY A 79 12.04 -17.00 1.37
CA GLY A 79 11.00 -17.80 2.06
C GLY A 79 9.72 -17.02 2.37
N MET A 80 9.73 -15.68 2.26
CA MET A 80 8.57 -14.86 2.57
C MET A 80 7.61 -14.68 1.38
N SER A 81 7.78 -15.41 0.27
CA SER A 81 6.98 -15.21 -0.96
C SER A 81 5.48 -15.29 -0.73
N SER A 82 5.03 -16.14 0.20
CA SER A 82 3.61 -16.34 0.53
C SER A 82 3.02 -15.31 1.49
N TYR A 83 3.83 -14.39 2.04
CA TYR A 83 3.40 -13.41 3.05
C TYR A 83 3.29 -12.01 2.48
N THR A 84 2.33 -11.23 2.93
CA THR A 84 2.04 -9.91 2.36
C THR A 84 2.72 -8.82 3.18
N GLY A 85 3.23 -7.77 2.53
CA GLY A 85 3.70 -6.59 3.25
C GLY A 85 2.47 -5.86 3.78
N VAL A 86 2.31 -5.76 5.10
CA VAL A 86 1.10 -5.18 5.71
C VAL A 86 1.37 -3.85 6.39
N GLY A 87 2.63 -3.57 6.73
CA GLY A 87 2.98 -2.33 7.41
C GLY A 87 4.35 -1.80 7.02
N LEU A 88 4.50 -0.48 7.13
CA LEU A 88 5.73 0.25 6.85
C LEU A 88 6.01 1.28 7.94
N ALA A 89 7.28 1.41 8.33
CA ALA A 89 7.76 2.45 9.22
C ALA A 89 9.16 2.95 8.83
N CYS A 90 9.50 4.12 9.35
CA CYS A 90 10.87 4.62 9.42
C CYS A 90 11.34 4.54 10.87
N SER A 91 12.57 4.10 11.09
CA SER A 91 13.21 4.07 12.40
C SER A 91 14.64 4.62 12.28
N MET A 92 15.09 5.32 13.31
CA MET A 92 16.42 5.94 13.34
C MET A 92 17.30 5.18 14.33
N ALA A 93 18.53 4.88 13.93
CA ALA A 93 19.56 4.38 14.83
C ALA A 93 20.10 5.49 15.75
N LYS A 94 20.90 5.10 16.75
CA LYS A 94 21.50 6.04 17.71
C LYS A 94 22.40 7.09 17.07
N ASP A 95 23.01 6.76 15.94
CA ASP A 95 23.84 7.66 15.13
C ASP A 95 23.05 8.46 14.09
N ASN A 96 21.71 8.42 14.16
CA ASN A 96 20.76 9.00 13.21
C ASN A 96 20.75 8.35 11.82
N THR A 97 21.34 7.17 11.64
CA THR A 97 21.19 6.42 10.39
C THR A 97 19.73 5.96 10.21
N PRO A 98 19.08 6.27 9.07
CA PRO A 98 17.70 5.88 8.81
C PRO A 98 17.59 4.43 8.31
N TYR A 99 16.56 3.73 8.79
CA TYR A 99 16.19 2.39 8.36
C TYR A 99 14.68 2.29 8.12
N PHE A 100 14.29 1.63 7.04
CA PHE A 100 12.92 1.21 6.85
C PHE A 100 12.65 -0.09 7.61
N VAL A 101 11.49 -0.17 8.26
CA VAL A 101 10.96 -1.39 8.84
C VAL A 101 9.73 -1.78 8.06
N VAL A 102 9.75 -2.98 7.47
CA VAL A 102 8.59 -3.57 6.80
C VAL A 102 8.06 -4.69 7.65
N GLN A 103 6.75 -4.69 7.87
CA GLN A 103 6.04 -5.77 8.51
C GLN A 103 5.35 -6.63 7.47
N TYR A 104 5.56 -7.93 7.55
CA TYR A 104 4.88 -8.94 6.73
C TYR A 104 3.93 -9.77 7.58
N GLY A 105 2.80 -10.15 7.00
CA GLY A 105 1.78 -10.97 7.67
C GLY A 105 0.93 -11.75 6.68
N GLU A 106 -0.07 -12.45 7.21
CA GLU A 106 -1.05 -13.21 6.44
C GLU A 106 -2.39 -12.44 6.41
N LEU A 107 -2.88 -12.13 5.21
CA LEU A 107 -4.18 -11.52 4.97
C LEU A 107 -5.10 -12.51 4.24
N PRO A 108 -6.44 -12.42 4.39
CA PRO A 108 -7.18 -11.57 5.34
C PRO A 108 -7.30 -12.19 6.75
N ILE A 109 -6.84 -13.43 6.91
CA ILE A 109 -7.10 -14.28 8.07
C ILE A 109 -6.66 -13.61 9.37
N GLY A 110 -5.58 -12.81 9.33
CA GLY A 110 -5.01 -12.18 10.52
C GLY A 110 -4.38 -13.19 11.49
N CYS A 111 -3.53 -12.69 12.38
CA CYS A 111 -2.70 -13.32 13.43
C CYS A 111 -2.92 -14.81 13.84
N GLU A 112 -2.80 -15.79 12.94
CA GLU A 112 -2.44 -17.16 13.34
C GLU A 112 -0.95 -17.22 13.70
N PHE A 113 -0.12 -16.45 12.97
CA PHE A 113 1.25 -16.12 13.34
C PHE A 113 1.42 -14.61 13.50
N CYS A 114 1.99 -14.18 14.63
CA CYS A 114 2.36 -12.78 14.83
C CYS A 114 3.32 -12.30 13.72
N GLU A 115 3.33 -11.01 13.41
CA GLU A 115 3.92 -10.54 12.16
C GLU A 115 5.47 -10.60 12.13
N TRP A 116 6.04 -10.75 10.93
CA TRP A 116 7.49 -10.70 10.69
C TRP A 116 7.93 -9.26 10.44
N PHE A 117 9.06 -8.87 10.98
CA PHE A 117 9.64 -7.56 10.79
C PHE A 117 10.98 -7.67 10.08
N HIS A 118 11.16 -6.90 9.02
CA HIS A 118 12.41 -6.85 8.27
C HIS A 118 12.95 -5.43 8.21
N LEU A 119 14.28 -5.32 8.30
CA LEU A 119 15.02 -4.07 8.20
C LEU A 119 15.58 -3.90 6.79
N TYR A 120 15.40 -2.70 6.26
CA TYR A 120 16.04 -2.25 5.05
C TYR A 120 16.82 -0.98 5.35
N THR A 121 17.97 -0.83 4.72
CA THR A 121 18.70 0.45 4.71
C THR A 121 17.93 1.52 3.92
N GLU A 122 18.35 2.77 4.04
CA GLU A 122 17.81 3.90 3.25
C GLU A 122 17.86 3.69 1.73
N ASP A 123 18.86 2.97 1.23
CA ASP A 123 19.04 2.62 -0.18
C ASP A 123 18.34 1.30 -0.57
N GLY A 124 17.57 0.69 0.33
CA GLY A 124 16.72 -0.46 0.04
C GLY A 124 17.38 -1.83 0.17
N LYS A 125 18.59 -1.91 0.73
CA LYS A 125 19.22 -3.20 0.99
C LYS A 125 18.55 -3.89 2.16
N LEU A 126 18.04 -5.11 1.93
CA LEU A 126 17.53 -5.98 2.98
C LEU A 126 18.66 -6.42 3.94
N LEU A 127 18.42 -6.30 5.25
CA LEU A 127 19.41 -6.60 6.28
C LEU A 127 19.08 -7.81 7.16
N THR A 128 17.82 -8.25 7.17
CA THR A 128 17.36 -9.29 8.09
C THR A 128 16.53 -10.32 7.35
N HIS A 129 16.66 -11.55 7.78
CA HIS A 129 15.99 -12.70 7.20
C HIS A 129 15.12 -13.39 8.26
N SER A 130 14.22 -14.22 7.76
CA SER A 130 13.40 -15.13 8.55
C SER A 130 13.57 -16.50 7.91
N ASP A 131 14.77 -17.08 8.04
CA ASP A 131 15.09 -18.42 7.51
C ASP A 131 15.50 -19.32 8.69
N PRO A 132 14.67 -20.32 9.09
CA PRO A 132 13.32 -20.60 8.57
C PRO A 132 12.33 -19.49 8.94
N VAL A 133 11.20 -19.41 8.22
CA VAL A 133 10.19 -18.36 8.42
C VAL A 133 9.50 -18.52 9.77
N ILE A 134 9.14 -19.75 10.13
CA ILE A 134 8.54 -20.12 11.41
C ILE A 134 9.59 -20.83 12.27
N LEU A 135 9.62 -20.48 13.55
CA LEU A 135 10.34 -21.22 14.57
C LEU A 135 9.36 -22.11 15.33
N THR A 136 9.87 -23.23 15.84
CA THR A 136 9.12 -24.14 16.70
C THR A 136 9.78 -24.26 18.07
N ASP A 137 8.99 -24.21 19.13
CA ASP A 137 9.41 -24.40 20.52
C ASP A 137 8.44 -25.32 21.25
N ALA A 138 8.86 -26.57 21.45
CA ALA A 138 8.05 -27.60 22.10
C ALA A 138 7.83 -27.35 23.60
N SER A 139 8.49 -26.36 24.20
CA SER A 139 8.25 -25.97 25.60
C SER A 139 7.04 -25.04 25.76
N LEU A 140 6.50 -24.51 24.67
CA LEU A 140 5.30 -23.68 24.67
C LEU A 140 4.02 -24.52 24.57
N PRO A 141 2.86 -23.99 25.02
CA PRO A 141 1.55 -24.62 24.76
C PRO A 141 1.37 -24.90 23.27
N GLU A 142 0.68 -26.00 22.91
CA GLU A 142 0.51 -26.47 21.52
C GLU A 142 0.12 -25.34 20.54
N ALA A 143 -0.85 -24.50 20.92
CA ALA A 143 -1.32 -23.35 20.13
C ALA A 143 -0.27 -22.23 19.92
N HIS A 144 0.88 -22.29 20.59
CA HIS A 144 1.95 -21.29 20.54
C HIS A 144 3.31 -21.91 20.22
N GLN A 145 3.38 -23.20 19.93
CA GLN A 145 4.64 -23.86 19.61
C GLN A 145 5.28 -23.26 18.36
N GLN A 146 4.49 -22.69 17.46
CA GLN A 146 4.98 -22.05 16.23
C GLN A 146 4.84 -20.53 16.30
N TYR A 147 5.87 -19.81 15.87
CA TYR A 147 5.89 -18.34 15.92
C TYR A 147 6.83 -17.74 14.86
N PRO A 148 6.64 -16.47 14.46
CA PRO A 148 7.48 -15.80 13.46
C PRO A 148 8.96 -15.73 13.86
N ASN A 149 9.85 -16.05 12.93
CA ASN A 149 11.28 -15.89 13.12
C ASN A 149 11.72 -14.43 12.98
N ASN A 150 11.66 -13.69 14.08
CA ASN A 150 12.17 -12.32 14.20
C ASN A 150 13.54 -12.24 14.89
N LYS A 151 14.33 -13.33 14.94
CA LYS A 151 15.61 -13.37 15.67
C LYS A 151 16.62 -12.33 15.15
N GLU A 152 16.85 -12.31 13.84
CA GLU A 152 17.79 -11.35 13.21
C GLU A 152 17.31 -9.91 13.39
N TYR A 153 16.03 -9.65 13.14
CA TYR A 153 15.42 -8.34 13.36
C TYR A 153 15.63 -7.82 14.78
N ARG A 154 15.30 -8.62 15.80
CA ARG A 154 15.45 -8.23 17.21
C ARG A 154 16.92 -7.96 17.56
N ALA A 155 17.83 -8.82 17.10
CA ALA A 155 19.26 -8.67 17.36
C ALA A 155 19.82 -7.39 16.73
N LEU A 156 19.51 -7.15 15.45
CA LEU A 156 19.99 -5.98 14.72
C LEU A 156 19.35 -4.68 15.22
N SER A 157 18.04 -4.69 15.48
CA SER A 157 17.31 -3.56 16.07
C SER A 157 17.92 -3.14 17.41
N LYS A 158 18.21 -4.12 18.29
CA LYS A 158 18.91 -3.87 19.56
C LYS A 158 20.32 -3.31 19.36
N LYS A 159 21.09 -3.87 18.42
CA LYS A 159 22.47 -3.43 18.12
C LYS A 159 22.51 -1.98 17.64
N LEU A 160 21.60 -1.62 16.73
CA LEU A 160 21.46 -0.26 16.18
C LEU A 160 20.80 0.72 17.16
N GLY A 161 20.13 0.19 18.19
CA GLY A 161 19.38 0.98 19.15
C GLY A 161 18.11 1.59 18.57
N LEU A 162 17.45 0.89 17.65
CA LEU A 162 16.19 1.33 17.06
C LEU A 162 15.10 1.34 18.13
N GLY A 163 14.30 2.40 18.17
CA GLY A 163 13.09 2.45 18.98
C GLY A 163 11.99 1.52 18.43
N ARG A 164 10.90 1.37 19.19
CA ARG A 164 9.70 0.68 18.69
C ARG A 164 9.18 1.43 17.44
N PRO A 165 9.09 0.77 16.27
CA PRO A 165 8.69 1.45 15.06
C PRO A 165 7.22 1.87 15.15
N LYS A 166 6.92 3.09 14.68
CA LYS A 166 5.56 3.60 14.52
C LYS A 166 5.03 3.16 13.15
N MET A 167 4.43 1.97 13.11
CA MET A 167 3.92 1.34 11.89
C MET A 167 2.73 2.09 11.30
N GLN A 168 2.69 2.18 9.97
CA GLN A 168 1.53 2.55 9.17
C GLN A 168 1.12 1.34 8.34
N PHE A 169 -0.17 1.03 8.31
CA PHE A 169 -0.70 -0.19 7.72
C PHE A 169 -1.50 0.11 6.47
N ILE A 170 -1.44 -0.81 5.50
CA ILE A 170 -2.44 -0.85 4.44
C ILE A 170 -3.81 -1.18 5.08
N PRO A 171 -4.89 -0.47 4.69
CA PRO A 171 -6.24 -0.65 5.23
C PRO A 171 -6.87 -1.98 4.81
#